data_AF-A0A9Q9IPR4-F1
#
_entry.id   AF-A0A9Q9IPR4-F1
#
_cell.length_a   1.000
_cell.length_b   1.000
_cell.length_c   1.000
_cell.angle_alpha   90.00
_cell.angle_beta   90.00
_cell.angle_gamma   90.00
#
_symmetry.space_group_name_H-M   'P 1'
#
loop_
_entity.id
_entity.type
_entity.pdbx_description
1 polymer ?
#
loop_
_entity_poly.entity_id
_entity_poly.type
_entity_poly.pdbx_seq_one_letter_code
_entity_poly.pdbx_strand_id
1 'polypeptide(L)'
;MRGLPPQYRPTGPDLKEMFANWGNLCCAWLMTAAAAFVVVIEPGLRSVLAFLFFGSGLVLAEGTRRARLDDRTRARVEPFRRRLRRGDVDGYGWLLRVLADLDGRTPRARRRSRVALDAIAAEQRLMDGLIVHCRRRQVSVAVFAGRLGRWGAGALTPALASLHPDGRVREAAVTAMGRRTRAGHLPFLVERAVDWVPQVRAAAHGVLRTLLERRPQLLAPAGPAAARVARRRHAPALQRLLDVTPGESAAPD
;
A
#
# COMPACT_ATOMS: atom_id res chain seq x y z
N MET A 1 2.78 -6.91 -21.05
CA MET A 1 2.69 -5.57 -21.68
C MET A 1 2.10 -5.60 -23.09
N ARG A 2 2.06 -6.74 -23.79
CA ARG A 2 1.25 -6.89 -25.00
C ARG A 2 -0.24 -6.83 -24.62
N GLY A 3 -1.04 -6.05 -25.34
CA GLY A 3 -2.48 -5.86 -25.08
C GLY A 3 -2.88 -4.58 -24.32
N LEU A 4 -2.00 -3.60 -24.20
CA LEU A 4 -2.33 -2.30 -23.58
C LEU A 4 -2.98 -1.36 -24.60
N PRO A 5 -4.14 -0.74 -24.26
CA PRO A 5 -4.63 0.42 -24.99
C PRO A 5 -3.53 1.50 -25.06
N PRO A 6 -3.30 2.14 -26.22
CA PRO A 6 -2.22 3.10 -26.41
C PRO A 6 -2.18 4.18 -25.32
N GLN A 7 -3.34 4.56 -24.79
CA GLN A 7 -3.51 5.58 -23.77
C GLN A 7 -2.91 5.27 -22.38
N TYR A 8 -2.54 4.02 -22.08
CA TYR A 8 -1.95 3.64 -20.78
C TYR A 8 -0.52 3.09 -20.91
N ARG A 9 0.09 3.18 -22.08
CA ARG A 9 1.50 2.77 -22.23
C ARG A 9 2.38 3.79 -21.50
N PRO A 10 3.21 3.37 -20.54
CA PRO A 10 4.18 4.26 -19.94
C PRO A 10 5.12 4.76 -21.05
N THR A 11 5.38 6.06 -21.10
CA THR A 11 6.55 6.59 -21.80
C THR A 11 7.76 5.93 -21.16
N GLY A 12 8.41 5.03 -21.90
CA GLY A 12 9.46 4.16 -21.35
C GLY A 12 10.60 4.99 -20.74
N PRO A 13 11.26 4.49 -19.68
CA PRO A 13 12.46 5.14 -19.18
C PRO A 13 13.55 5.11 -20.25
N ASP A 14 14.26 6.23 -20.39
CA ASP A 14 15.42 6.33 -21.28
C ASP A 14 16.48 5.31 -20.82
N LEU A 15 16.88 4.41 -21.72
CA LEU A 15 17.91 3.38 -21.46
C LEU A 15 19.19 4.00 -20.88
N LYS A 16 19.48 5.26 -21.24
CA LYS A 16 20.59 6.05 -20.66
C LYS A 16 20.53 6.18 -19.15
N GLU A 17 19.36 6.42 -18.57
CA GLU A 17 19.22 6.55 -17.11
C GLU A 17 19.48 5.22 -16.39
N MET A 18 19.24 4.09 -17.07
CA MET A 18 19.45 2.77 -16.49
C MET A 18 20.94 2.42 -16.42
N PHE A 19 21.72 2.76 -17.46
CA PHE A 19 23.16 2.49 -17.51
C PHE A 19 23.98 3.44 -16.61
N ALA A 20 23.70 4.74 -16.63
CA ALA A 20 24.41 5.72 -15.79
C ALA A 20 24.32 5.37 -14.29
N ASN A 21 23.20 4.78 -13.86
CA ASN A 21 22.97 4.42 -12.47
C ASN A 21 23.63 3.10 -12.03
N TRP A 22 23.89 2.19 -12.97
CA TRP A 22 24.58 0.94 -12.67
C TRP A 22 26.07 1.21 -12.36
N GLY A 23 26.69 2.12 -13.12
CA GLY A 23 28.05 2.61 -12.85
C GLY A 23 28.20 3.20 -11.44
N ASN A 24 27.29 4.09 -11.03
CA ASN A 24 27.35 4.70 -9.70
C ASN A 24 27.21 3.68 -8.54
N LEU A 25 26.39 2.64 -8.72
CA LEU A 25 26.24 1.57 -7.73
C LEU A 25 27.49 0.68 -7.64
N CYS A 26 28.09 0.34 -8.78
CA CYS A 26 29.35 -0.42 -8.82
C CYS A 26 30.50 0.36 -8.17
N CYS A 27 30.64 1.65 -8.48
CA CYS A 27 31.66 2.51 -7.85
C CYS A 27 31.47 2.62 -6.34
N ALA A 28 30.24 2.83 -5.86
CA ALA A 28 29.97 2.87 -4.42
C ALA A 28 30.35 1.55 -3.73
N TRP A 29 30.03 0.41 -4.34
CA TRP A 29 30.34 -0.91 -3.80
C TRP A 29 31.85 -1.20 -3.75
N LEU A 30 32.58 -0.86 -4.82
CA LEU A 30 34.04 -0.95 -4.89
C LEU A 30 34.71 -0.09 -3.82
N MET A 31 34.25 1.15 -3.64
CA MET A 31 34.83 2.06 -2.66
C MET A 31 34.54 1.62 -1.21
N THR A 32 33.35 1.07 -0.93
CA THR A 32 33.05 0.49 0.39
C THR A 32 33.88 -0.77 0.67
N ALA A 33 34.09 -1.63 -0.33
CA ALA A 33 34.92 -2.82 -0.19
C ALA A 33 36.40 -2.46 0.07
N ALA A 34 36.92 -1.47 -0.67
CA ALA A 34 38.27 -0.95 -0.48
C ALA A 34 38.45 -0.33 0.92
N ALA A 35 37.48 0.47 1.39
CA ALA A 35 37.53 1.07 2.73
C ALA A 35 37.49 0.00 3.84
N ALA A 36 36.69 -1.05 3.68
CA ALA A 36 36.65 -2.17 4.62
C ALA A 36 37.98 -2.94 4.68
N PHE A 37 38.64 -3.12 3.54
CA PHE A 37 39.93 -3.80 3.45
C PHE A 37 41.04 -3.00 4.16
N VAL A 38 41.05 -1.67 4.00
CA VAL A 38 42.00 -0.78 4.69
C VAL A 38 41.83 -0.81 6.21
N VAL A 39 40.60 -0.90 6.72
CA VAL A 39 40.34 -1.03 8.18
C VAL A 39 40.94 -2.30 8.78
N VAL A 40 40.94 -3.41 8.03
CA VAL A 40 41.48 -4.70 8.49
C VAL A 40 43.00 -4.67 8.55
N ILE A 41 43.66 -3.96 7.62
CA ILE A 41 45.12 -3.90 7.52
C ILE A 41 45.69 -2.84 8.47
N GLU A 42 45.03 -1.69 8.61
CA GLU A 42 45.45 -0.59 9.50
C GLU A 42 44.25 -0.08 10.33
N PRO A 43 44.09 -0.56 11.58
CA PRO A 43 43.00 -0.14 12.46
C PRO A 43 43.31 1.22 13.11
N GLY A 44 43.39 2.27 12.29
CA GLY A 44 43.53 3.66 12.72
C GLY A 44 42.19 4.41 12.76
N LEU A 45 42.12 5.51 13.51
CA LEU A 45 40.92 6.36 13.60
C LEU A 45 40.42 6.84 12.22
N ARG A 46 41.35 7.04 11.27
CA ARG A 46 41.06 7.45 9.89
C ARG A 46 40.36 6.36 9.07
N SER A 47 40.68 5.09 9.30
CA SER A 47 40.05 3.98 8.56
C SER A 47 38.62 3.72 9.07
N VAL A 48 38.38 3.87 10.38
CA VAL A 48 37.02 3.85 10.97
C VAL A 48 36.15 5.00 10.42
N LEU A 49 36.69 6.22 10.31
CA LEU A 49 36.00 7.36 9.70
C LEU A 49 35.69 7.12 8.21
N ALA A 50 36.62 6.54 7.45
CA ALA A 50 36.39 6.18 6.06
C ALA A 50 35.27 5.13 5.91
N PHE A 51 35.29 4.08 6.74
CA PHE A 51 34.23 3.07 6.74
C PHE A 51 32.86 3.63 7.12
N LEU A 52 32.78 4.55 8.08
CA LEU A 52 31.53 5.24 8.43
C LEU A 52 31.03 6.11 7.28
N PHE A 53 31.88 6.88 6.61
CA PHE A 53 31.49 7.68 5.45
C PHE A 53 31.03 6.82 4.27
N PHE A 54 31.75 5.73 3.95
CA PHE A 54 31.40 4.85 2.84
C PHE A 54 30.20 3.93 3.16
N GLY A 55 30.07 3.45 4.39
CA GLY A 55 28.89 2.73 4.87
C GLY A 55 27.64 3.61 4.85
N SER A 56 27.77 4.89 5.22
CA SER A 56 26.72 5.91 5.06
C SER A 56 26.36 6.12 3.59
N GLY A 57 27.36 6.12 2.70
CA GLY A 57 27.17 6.16 1.25
C GLY A 57 26.34 4.98 0.73
N LEU A 58 26.57 3.76 1.23
CA LEU A 58 25.78 2.58 0.89
C LEU A 58 24.33 2.69 1.41
N VAL A 59 24.14 3.21 2.62
CA VAL A 59 22.80 3.46 3.20
C VAL A 59 22.04 4.52 2.40
N LEU A 60 22.70 5.61 1.99
CA LEU A 60 22.13 6.65 1.13
C LEU A 60 21.85 6.11 -0.28
N ALA A 61 22.74 5.30 -0.86
CA ALA A 61 22.56 4.67 -2.16
C ALA A 61 21.39 3.67 -2.15
N GLU A 62 21.26 2.87 -1.10
CA GLU A 62 20.13 1.96 -0.94
C GLU A 62 18.84 2.74 -0.61
N GLY A 63 18.93 3.86 0.12
CA GLY A 63 17.84 4.80 0.36
C GLY A 63 17.30 5.44 -0.93
N THR A 64 18.20 5.94 -1.78
CA THR A 64 17.84 6.50 -3.10
C THR A 64 17.32 5.44 -4.04
N ARG A 65 17.91 4.23 -4.04
CA ARG A 65 17.38 3.07 -4.78
C ARG A 65 15.97 2.71 -4.31
N ARG A 66 15.73 2.73 -3.00
CA ARG A 66 14.41 2.51 -2.39
C ARG A 66 13.40 3.59 -2.80
N ALA A 67 13.77 4.86 -2.74
CA ALA A 67 12.92 5.97 -3.18
C ALA A 67 12.54 5.82 -4.67
N ARG A 68 13.52 5.54 -5.53
CA ARG A 68 13.28 5.30 -6.97
C ARG A 68 12.36 4.11 -7.23
N LEU A 69 12.45 3.04 -6.45
CA LEU A 69 11.54 1.90 -6.58
C LEU A 69 10.10 2.28 -6.19
N ASP A 70 9.92 3.17 -5.21
CA ASP A 70 8.61 3.71 -4.86
C ASP A 70 8.09 4.60 -5.98
N ASP A 71 8.94 5.47 -6.52
CA ASP A 71 8.58 6.37 -7.62
C ASP A 71 8.23 5.58 -8.88
N ARG A 72 8.96 4.52 -9.20
CA ARG A 72 8.58 3.58 -10.28
C ARG A 72 7.23 2.91 -10.02
N THR A 73 6.92 2.60 -8.77
CA THR A 73 5.64 1.98 -8.41
C THR A 73 4.50 3.00 -8.54
N ARG A 74 4.70 4.23 -8.06
CA ARG A 74 3.76 5.35 -8.23
C ARG A 74 3.57 5.69 -9.70
N ALA A 75 4.64 5.76 -10.48
CA ALA A 75 4.63 6.01 -11.91
C ALA A 75 3.88 4.94 -12.72
N ARG A 76 3.71 3.72 -12.20
CA ARG A 76 2.85 2.70 -12.83
C ARG A 76 1.36 2.98 -12.62
N VAL A 77 0.99 3.64 -11.53
CA VAL A 77 -0.40 4.01 -11.20
C VAL A 77 -0.74 5.41 -11.74
N GLU A 78 0.27 6.27 -11.90
CA GLU A 78 0.14 7.68 -12.28
C GLU A 78 -0.57 7.94 -13.63
N PRO A 79 -0.32 7.19 -14.72
CA PRO A 79 -1.06 7.37 -15.99
C PRO A 79 -2.57 7.22 -15.81
N PHE A 80 -2.99 6.32 -14.91
CA PHE A 80 -4.40 6.12 -14.60
C PHE A 80 -4.94 7.24 -13.71
N ARG A 81 -4.16 7.73 -12.74
CA ARG A 81 -4.55 8.88 -11.91
C ARG A 81 -4.84 10.13 -12.73
N ARG A 82 -3.98 10.44 -13.70
CA ARG A 82 -4.13 11.63 -14.56
C ARG A 82 -5.35 11.57 -15.49
N ARG A 83 -5.78 10.36 -15.84
CA ARG A 83 -6.89 10.11 -16.78
C ARG A 83 -8.15 9.58 -16.09
N LEU A 84 -8.19 9.65 -14.76
CA LEU A 84 -9.23 9.03 -13.96
C LEU A 84 -10.60 9.63 -14.28
N ARG A 85 -11.41 8.88 -15.04
CA ARG A 85 -12.83 9.18 -15.24
C ARG A 85 -13.65 8.17 -14.45
N ARG A 86 -14.65 8.66 -13.70
CA ARG A 86 -15.50 7.83 -12.83
C ARG A 86 -16.25 6.70 -13.56
N GLY A 87 -16.36 6.75 -14.88
CA GLY A 87 -17.00 5.73 -15.71
C GLY A 87 -16.05 4.80 -16.47
N ASP A 88 -14.73 4.93 -16.31
CA ASP A 88 -13.73 4.17 -17.09
C ASP A 88 -13.54 2.74 -16.54
N VAL A 89 -14.53 1.88 -16.77
CA VAL A 89 -14.53 0.47 -16.32
C VAL A 89 -13.27 -0.27 -16.79
N ASP A 90 -12.88 -0.06 -18.05
CA ASP A 90 -11.71 -0.71 -18.65
C ASP A 90 -10.41 -0.28 -17.96
N GLY A 91 -10.29 1.02 -17.65
CA GLY A 91 -9.17 1.55 -16.89
C GLY A 91 -9.07 0.98 -15.47
N TYR A 92 -10.21 0.79 -14.77
CA TYR A 92 -10.21 0.10 -13.47
C TYR A 92 -9.85 -1.39 -13.60
N GLY A 93 -10.32 -2.09 -14.64
CA GLY A 93 -9.94 -3.47 -14.92
C GLY A 93 -8.44 -3.60 -15.25
N TRP A 94 -7.87 -2.63 -15.96
CA TRP A 94 -6.43 -2.53 -16.19
C TRP A 94 -5.66 -2.29 -14.89
N LEU A 95 -6.10 -1.34 -14.07
CA LEU A 95 -5.47 -1.06 -12.79
C LEU A 95 -5.38 -2.32 -11.94
N LEU A 96 -6.48 -3.06 -11.79
CA LEU A 96 -6.51 -4.30 -11.02
C LEU A 96 -5.51 -5.34 -11.53
N ARG A 97 -5.28 -5.44 -12.84
CA ARG A 97 -4.22 -6.29 -13.41
C ARG A 97 -2.82 -5.81 -13.03
N VAL A 98 -2.54 -4.51 -13.16
CA VAL A 98 -1.26 -3.92 -12.73
C VAL A 98 -1.01 -4.19 -11.25
N LEU A 99 -2.02 -4.01 -10.42
CA LEU A 99 -1.91 -4.26 -8.98
C LEU A 99 -1.69 -5.75 -8.66
N ALA A 100 -2.30 -6.65 -9.44
CA ALA A 100 -2.08 -8.09 -9.31
C ALA A 100 -0.63 -8.48 -9.66
N ASP A 101 0.01 -7.78 -10.59
CA ASP A 101 1.43 -7.98 -10.95
C ASP A 101 2.40 -7.39 -9.91
N LEU A 102 1.97 -6.38 -9.14
CA LEU A 102 2.77 -5.79 -8.06
C LEU A 102 2.73 -6.62 -6.78
N ASP A 103 1.71 -7.47 -6.62
CA ASP A 103 1.56 -8.37 -5.49
C ASP A 103 2.39 -9.65 -5.66
N GLY A 104 2.99 -10.11 -4.57
CA GLY A 104 3.86 -11.28 -4.59
C GLY A 104 4.65 -11.49 -3.29
N ARG A 105 5.29 -12.66 -3.21
CA ARG A 105 5.94 -13.14 -1.97
C ARG A 105 7.27 -12.47 -1.66
N THR A 106 7.98 -11.99 -2.68
CA THR A 106 9.33 -11.43 -2.50
C THR A 106 9.29 -10.17 -1.63
N PRO A 107 10.34 -9.85 -0.85
CA PRO A 107 10.40 -8.59 -0.08
C PRO A 107 10.14 -7.35 -0.94
N ARG A 108 10.64 -7.36 -2.19
CA ARG A 108 10.43 -6.29 -3.18
C ARG A 108 8.95 -6.18 -3.59
N ALA A 109 8.29 -7.29 -3.91
CA ALA A 109 6.86 -7.31 -4.25
C ALA A 109 6.01 -6.82 -3.07
N ARG A 110 6.27 -7.29 -1.85
CA ARG A 110 5.60 -6.81 -0.64
C ARG A 110 5.78 -5.32 -0.40
N ARG A 111 6.92 -4.73 -0.78
CA ARG A 111 7.15 -3.28 -0.71
C ARG A 111 6.34 -2.54 -1.78
N ARG A 112 6.38 -2.99 -3.03
CA ARG A 112 5.58 -2.43 -4.13
C ARG A 112 4.08 -2.48 -3.81
N SER A 113 3.59 -3.59 -3.27
CA SER A 113 2.21 -3.74 -2.82
C SER A 113 1.83 -2.72 -1.75
N ARG A 114 2.74 -2.40 -0.84
CA ARG A 114 2.51 -1.39 0.21
C ARG A 114 2.42 0.01 -0.40
N VAL A 115 3.38 0.37 -1.23
CA VAL A 115 3.41 1.67 -1.92
C VAL A 115 2.18 1.87 -2.79
N ALA A 116 1.77 0.82 -3.51
CA ALA A 116 0.57 0.86 -4.32
C ALA A 116 -0.69 0.98 -3.47
N LEU A 117 -0.78 0.26 -2.34
CA LEU A 117 -1.88 0.42 -1.40
C LEU A 117 -1.96 1.85 -0.86
N ASP A 118 -0.84 2.42 -0.44
CA ASP A 118 -0.78 3.78 0.10
C ASP A 118 -1.17 4.81 -0.98
N ALA A 119 -0.71 4.64 -2.23
CA ALA A 119 -1.09 5.49 -3.35
C ALA A 119 -2.58 5.42 -3.68
N ILE A 120 -3.18 4.21 -3.61
CA ILE A 120 -4.62 4.02 -3.80
C ILE A 120 -5.40 4.67 -2.66
N ALA A 121 -5.00 4.42 -1.42
CA ALA A 121 -5.67 4.94 -0.23
C ALA A 121 -5.64 6.47 -0.14
N ALA A 122 -4.57 7.11 -0.64
CA ALA A 122 -4.42 8.55 -0.68
C ALA A 122 -5.35 9.24 -1.71
N GLU A 123 -5.82 8.52 -2.73
CA GLU A 123 -6.60 9.09 -3.83
C GLU A 123 -8.09 8.75 -3.70
N GLN A 124 -8.88 9.68 -3.16
CA GLN A 124 -10.29 9.45 -2.86
C GLN A 124 -11.11 9.10 -4.12
N ARG A 125 -10.90 9.82 -5.23
CA ARG A 125 -11.63 9.57 -6.48
C ARG A 125 -11.37 8.17 -7.02
N LEU A 126 -10.12 7.72 -6.92
CA LEU A 126 -9.71 6.39 -7.33
C LEU A 126 -10.40 5.32 -6.49
N MET A 127 -10.37 5.48 -5.16
CA MET A 127 -11.06 4.58 -4.23
C MET A 127 -12.56 4.50 -4.52
N ASP A 128 -13.21 5.64 -4.73
CA ASP A 128 -14.66 5.72 -4.94
C ASP A 128 -15.07 4.97 -6.20
N GLY A 129 -14.39 5.20 -7.32
CA GLY A 129 -14.69 4.46 -8.55
C GLY A 129 -14.37 2.98 -8.42
N LEU A 130 -13.29 2.60 -7.74
CA LEU A 130 -12.96 1.19 -7.52
C LEU A 130 -14.07 0.48 -6.74
N ILE A 131 -14.56 1.08 -5.66
CA ILE A 131 -15.66 0.55 -4.84
C ILE A 131 -16.95 0.45 -5.67
N VAL A 132 -17.28 1.50 -6.43
CA VAL A 132 -18.50 1.55 -7.27
C VAL A 132 -18.47 0.45 -8.32
N HIS A 133 -17.37 0.32 -9.07
CA HIS A 133 -17.27 -0.67 -10.14
C HIS A 133 -17.20 -2.11 -9.61
N CYS A 134 -16.52 -2.35 -8.48
CA CYS A 134 -16.52 -3.67 -7.84
C CYS A 134 -17.92 -4.04 -7.33
N ARG A 135 -18.64 -3.10 -6.69
CA ARG A 135 -20.00 -3.32 -6.18
C ARG A 135 -20.99 -3.60 -7.30
N ARG A 136 -20.86 -2.92 -8.44
CA ARG A 136 -21.65 -3.15 -9.67
C ARG A 136 -21.20 -4.38 -10.45
N ARG A 137 -20.18 -5.12 -9.98
CA ARG A 137 -19.59 -6.29 -10.65
C ARG A 137 -19.07 -6.00 -12.07
N GLN A 138 -18.73 -4.74 -12.35
CA GLN A 138 -18.17 -4.30 -13.64
C GLN A 138 -16.68 -4.65 -13.75
N VAL A 139 -15.99 -4.77 -12.60
CA VAL A 139 -14.60 -5.23 -12.52
C VAL A 139 -14.48 -6.33 -11.47
N SER A 140 -13.59 -7.29 -11.71
CA SER A 140 -13.41 -8.45 -10.83
C SER A 140 -12.15 -8.32 -9.96
N VAL A 141 -12.30 -8.64 -8.67
CA VAL A 141 -11.21 -8.76 -7.70
C VAL A 141 -10.93 -10.22 -7.30
N ALA A 142 -11.48 -11.19 -8.04
CA ALA A 142 -11.38 -12.62 -7.73
C ALA A 142 -9.92 -13.11 -7.63
N VAL A 143 -9.01 -12.53 -8.42
CA VAL A 143 -7.58 -12.83 -8.35
C VAL A 143 -7.00 -12.57 -6.96
N PHE A 144 -7.44 -11.50 -6.27
CA PHE A 144 -6.99 -11.19 -4.91
C PHE A 144 -7.66 -12.09 -3.88
N ALA A 145 -8.93 -12.43 -4.08
CA ALA A 145 -9.62 -13.41 -3.24
C ALA A 145 -8.92 -14.77 -3.26
N GLY A 146 -8.55 -15.29 -4.44
CA GLY A 146 -7.82 -16.56 -4.57
C GLY A 146 -6.38 -16.52 -4.02
N ARG A 147 -5.85 -15.32 -3.73
CA ARG A 147 -4.55 -15.11 -3.09
C ARG A 147 -4.67 -14.90 -1.58
N LEU A 148 -5.87 -14.72 -1.05
CA LEU A 148 -6.12 -14.56 0.37
C LEU A 148 -5.66 -15.81 1.12
N GLY A 149 -4.95 -15.64 2.23
CA GLY A 149 -4.41 -16.76 3.01
C GLY A 149 -3.13 -17.38 2.44
N ARG A 150 -2.71 -17.06 1.20
CA ARG A 150 -1.41 -17.51 0.68
C ARG A 150 -0.29 -16.88 1.51
N TRP A 151 0.65 -17.70 1.95
CA TRP A 151 1.84 -17.20 2.62
C TRP A 151 2.57 -16.20 1.73
N GLY A 152 2.90 -15.04 2.31
CA GLY A 152 3.57 -13.95 1.60
C GLY A 152 2.67 -13.02 0.78
N ALA A 153 1.33 -13.13 0.82
CA ALA A 153 0.45 -12.14 0.23
C ALA A 153 0.78 -10.72 0.74
N GLY A 154 0.89 -9.77 -0.19
CA GLY A 154 1.19 -8.37 0.11
C GLY A 154 0.02 -7.66 0.79
N ALA A 155 0.28 -6.45 1.29
CA ALA A 155 -0.74 -5.64 1.98
C ALA A 155 -1.95 -5.29 1.10
N LEU A 156 -1.77 -5.33 -0.22
CA LEU A 156 -2.76 -4.96 -1.22
C LEU A 156 -3.84 -6.04 -1.40
N THR A 157 -3.47 -7.31 -1.27
CA THR A 157 -4.37 -8.46 -1.44
C THR A 157 -5.58 -8.45 -0.50
N PRO A 158 -5.44 -8.32 0.83
CA PRO A 158 -6.61 -8.27 1.70
C PRO A 158 -7.44 -6.99 1.48
N ALA A 159 -6.81 -5.87 1.09
CA ALA A 159 -7.54 -4.64 0.80
C ALA A 159 -8.46 -4.82 -0.43
N LEU A 160 -7.95 -5.34 -1.53
CA LEU A 160 -8.74 -5.57 -2.75
C LEU A 160 -9.70 -6.75 -2.64
N ALA A 161 -9.33 -7.83 -1.95
CA ALA A 161 -10.23 -8.93 -1.66
C ALA A 161 -11.44 -8.48 -0.82
N SER A 162 -11.30 -7.44 0.01
CA SER A 162 -12.42 -6.86 0.76
C SER A 162 -13.52 -6.26 -0.13
N LEU A 163 -13.26 -6.04 -1.42
CA LEU A 163 -14.23 -5.53 -2.39
C LEU A 163 -15.02 -6.65 -3.11
N HIS A 164 -14.76 -7.91 -2.77
CA HIS A 164 -15.40 -9.07 -3.39
C HIS A 164 -16.92 -9.11 -3.12
N PRO A 165 -17.76 -9.59 -4.06
CA PRO A 165 -19.21 -9.68 -3.87
C PRO A 165 -19.64 -10.66 -2.77
N ASP A 166 -18.88 -11.73 -2.54
CA ASP A 166 -19.13 -12.69 -1.46
C ASP A 166 -18.72 -12.12 -0.08
N GLY A 167 -19.65 -12.12 0.87
CA GLY A 167 -19.44 -11.67 2.25
C GLY A 167 -18.40 -12.48 3.02
N ARG A 168 -18.28 -13.80 2.78
CA ARG A 168 -17.29 -14.65 3.45
C ARG A 168 -15.87 -14.25 3.07
N VAL A 169 -15.66 -13.94 1.78
CA VAL A 169 -14.37 -13.42 1.28
C VAL A 169 -14.07 -12.06 1.89
N ARG A 170 -15.07 -11.17 2.01
CA ARG A 170 -14.88 -9.85 2.63
C ARG A 170 -14.50 -9.96 4.10
N GLU A 171 -15.15 -10.83 4.86
CA GLU A 171 -14.85 -11.08 6.26
C GLU A 171 -13.42 -11.60 6.42
N ALA A 172 -13.05 -12.64 5.67
CA ALA A 172 -11.69 -13.19 5.70
C ALA A 172 -10.65 -12.14 5.32
N ALA A 173 -10.96 -11.25 4.37
CA ALA A 173 -10.11 -10.15 3.96
C ALA A 173 -9.91 -9.11 5.07
N VAL A 174 -10.98 -8.73 5.77
CA VAL A 174 -10.92 -7.83 6.94
C VAL A 174 -10.10 -8.44 8.07
N THR A 175 -10.33 -9.71 8.40
CA THR A 175 -9.53 -10.43 9.40
C THR A 175 -8.05 -10.48 8.99
N ALA A 176 -7.75 -10.69 7.71
CA ALA A 176 -6.38 -10.65 7.20
C ALA A 176 -5.74 -9.25 7.29
N MET A 177 -6.50 -8.17 7.09
CA MET A 177 -6.02 -6.80 7.35
C MET A 177 -5.65 -6.64 8.83
N GLY A 178 -6.49 -7.12 9.75
CA GLY A 178 -6.25 -7.05 11.21
C GLY A 178 -4.97 -7.74 11.70
N ARG A 179 -4.55 -8.83 11.04
CA ARG A 179 -3.30 -9.53 11.38
C ARG A 179 -2.05 -8.68 11.10
N ARG A 180 -2.12 -7.76 10.13
CA ARG A 180 -0.99 -6.90 9.68
C ARG A 180 -1.49 -5.53 9.25
N THR A 181 -2.12 -4.81 10.17
CA THR A 181 -2.80 -3.55 9.86
C THR A 181 -1.85 -2.47 9.37
N ARG A 182 -2.28 -1.74 8.34
CA ARG A 182 -1.56 -0.60 7.74
C ARG A 182 -2.48 0.62 7.64
N ALA A 183 -1.88 1.81 7.62
CA ALA A 183 -2.63 3.04 7.39
C ALA A 183 -3.41 2.99 6.05
N GLY A 184 -2.82 2.47 4.98
CA GLY A 184 -3.51 2.29 3.70
C GLY A 184 -4.72 1.34 3.72
N HIS A 185 -4.91 0.53 4.77
CA HIS A 185 -6.13 -0.28 4.95
C HIS A 185 -7.32 0.53 5.46
N LEU A 186 -7.08 1.69 6.07
CA LEU A 186 -8.09 2.53 6.72
C LEU A 186 -9.33 2.79 5.84
N PRO A 187 -9.22 3.28 4.59
CA PRO A 187 -10.40 3.54 3.78
C PRO A 187 -11.21 2.27 3.46
N PHE A 188 -10.56 1.11 3.35
CA PHE A 188 -11.25 -0.18 3.13
C PHE A 188 -11.95 -0.66 4.40
N LEU A 189 -11.31 -0.51 5.55
CA LEU A 189 -11.90 -0.87 6.85
C LEU A 189 -13.12 0.01 7.16
N VAL A 190 -13.05 1.31 6.91
CA VAL A 190 -14.19 2.23 7.03
C VAL A 190 -15.34 1.82 6.11
N GLU A 191 -15.04 1.43 4.88
CA GLU A 191 -16.03 0.91 3.93
C GLU A 191 -16.66 -0.41 4.35
N ARG A 192 -15.99 -1.23 5.18
CA ARG A 192 -16.49 -2.50 5.70
C ARG A 192 -17.17 -2.37 7.06
N ALA A 193 -16.87 -1.32 7.84
CA ALA A 193 -17.58 -0.98 9.07
C ALA A 193 -19.09 -0.77 8.84
N VAL A 194 -19.46 -0.35 7.64
CA VAL A 194 -20.84 -0.09 7.20
C VAL A 194 -21.36 -1.13 6.21
N ASP A 195 -20.72 -2.30 6.09
CA ASP A 195 -21.15 -3.39 5.20
C ASP A 195 -22.58 -3.84 5.51
N TRP A 196 -23.28 -4.48 4.57
CA TRP A 196 -24.62 -5.03 4.87
C TRP A 196 -24.54 -6.35 5.64
N VAL A 197 -23.43 -7.08 5.53
CA VAL A 197 -23.19 -8.35 6.24
C VAL A 197 -22.73 -8.05 7.68
N PRO A 198 -23.49 -8.49 8.72
CA PRO A 198 -23.15 -8.21 10.12
C PRO A 198 -21.75 -8.70 10.53
N GLN A 199 -21.34 -9.88 10.08
CA GLN A 199 -20.04 -10.48 10.40
C GLN A 199 -18.88 -9.62 9.87
N VAL A 200 -19.01 -9.10 8.64
CA VAL A 200 -18.02 -8.21 8.03
C VAL A 200 -17.93 -6.89 8.81
N ARG A 201 -19.06 -6.31 9.23
CA ARG A 201 -19.07 -5.09 10.05
C ARG A 201 -18.40 -5.29 11.39
N ALA A 202 -18.74 -6.37 12.10
CA ALA A 202 -18.19 -6.69 13.40
C ALA A 202 -16.66 -6.86 13.32
N ALA A 203 -16.18 -7.62 12.34
CA ALA A 203 -14.75 -7.75 12.07
C ALA A 203 -14.08 -6.40 11.79
N ALA A 204 -14.71 -5.55 10.96
CA ALA A 204 -14.15 -4.25 10.60
C ALA A 204 -14.10 -3.29 11.79
N HIS A 205 -15.13 -3.27 12.64
CA HIS A 205 -15.13 -2.49 13.88
C HIS A 205 -14.02 -2.93 14.83
N GLY A 206 -13.84 -4.24 15.03
CA GLY A 206 -12.75 -4.76 15.86
C GLY A 206 -11.38 -4.31 15.35
N VAL A 207 -11.13 -4.45 14.04
CA VAL A 207 -9.86 -4.04 13.44
C VAL A 207 -9.65 -2.52 13.49
N LEU A 208 -10.69 -1.72 13.22
CA LEU A 208 -10.62 -0.26 13.31
C LEU A 208 -10.31 0.21 14.73
N ARG A 209 -10.99 -0.36 15.73
CA ARG A 209 -10.75 -0.03 17.15
C ARG A 209 -9.29 -0.26 17.52
N THR A 210 -8.78 -1.47 17.28
CA THR A 210 -7.37 -1.80 17.55
C THR A 210 -6.40 -0.93 16.76
N LEU A 211 -6.74 -0.54 15.53
CA LEU A 211 -5.91 0.35 14.72
C LEU A 211 -5.84 1.75 15.31
N LEU A 212 -6.98 2.31 15.71
CA LEU A 212 -7.09 3.68 16.22
C LEU A 212 -6.54 3.80 17.65
N GLU A 213 -6.74 2.79 18.51
CA GLU A 213 -6.10 2.72 19.83
C GLU A 213 -4.57 2.75 19.72
N ARG A 214 -4.00 1.98 18.77
CA ARG A 214 -2.55 1.93 18.56
C ARG A 214 -2.00 3.15 17.81
N ARG A 215 -2.85 3.84 17.05
CA ARG A 215 -2.47 4.93 16.14
C ARG A 215 -3.57 6.01 16.10
N PRO A 216 -3.77 6.76 17.18
CA PRO A 216 -4.81 7.78 17.26
C PRO A 216 -4.66 8.87 16.20
N GLN A 217 -3.43 9.12 15.72
CA GLN A 217 -3.17 10.03 14.60
C GLN A 217 -3.84 9.63 13.27
N LEU A 218 -4.41 8.42 13.16
CA LEU A 218 -5.20 7.99 12.00
C LEU A 218 -6.67 8.43 12.03
N LEU A 219 -7.14 9.03 13.14
CA LEU A 219 -8.50 9.56 13.24
C LEU A 219 -8.78 10.64 12.18
N ALA A 220 -7.92 11.66 12.08
CA ALA A 220 -8.09 12.73 11.08
C ALA A 220 -8.07 12.19 9.62
N PRO A 221 -7.12 11.33 9.22
CA PRO A 221 -7.14 10.64 7.92
C PRO A 221 -8.37 9.76 7.65
N ALA A 222 -9.11 9.32 8.68
CA ALA A 222 -10.33 8.54 8.50
C ALA A 222 -11.51 9.39 8.00
N GLY A 223 -11.49 10.70 8.24
CA GLY A 223 -12.58 11.63 7.94
C GLY A 223 -13.12 11.55 6.50
N PRO A 224 -12.26 11.66 5.45
CA PRO A 224 -12.72 11.55 4.07
C PRO A 224 -13.40 10.21 3.74
N ALA A 225 -12.90 9.11 4.32
CA ALA A 225 -13.51 7.79 4.15
C ALA A 225 -14.85 7.68 4.90
N ALA A 226 -14.94 8.25 6.09
CA ALA A 226 -16.17 8.29 6.89
C ALA A 226 -17.26 9.12 6.20
N ALA A 227 -16.90 10.30 5.67
CA ALA A 227 -17.81 11.18 4.94
C ALA A 227 -18.48 10.47 3.74
N ARG A 228 -17.71 9.63 3.03
CA ARG A 228 -18.22 8.82 1.90
C ARG A 228 -19.30 7.82 2.30
N VAL A 229 -19.23 7.29 3.52
CA VAL A 229 -20.16 6.29 4.03
C VAL A 229 -21.23 6.86 4.95
N ALA A 230 -21.18 8.14 5.28
CA ALA A 230 -22.04 8.80 6.27
C ALA A 230 -23.54 8.61 6.03
N ARG A 231 -23.96 8.51 4.75
CA ARG A 231 -25.38 8.32 4.37
C ARG A 231 -25.85 6.87 4.40
N ARG A 232 -24.99 5.91 4.77
CA ARG A 232 -25.35 4.48 4.78
C ARG A 232 -26.03 4.10 6.09
N ARG A 233 -26.94 3.13 6.03
CA ARG A 233 -27.74 2.64 7.17
C ARG A 233 -26.94 2.38 8.45
N HIS A 234 -25.71 1.89 8.33
CA HIS A 234 -24.87 1.48 9.47
C HIS A 234 -23.82 2.52 9.86
N ALA A 235 -23.81 3.70 9.25
CA ALA A 235 -22.85 4.77 9.55
C ALA A 235 -22.86 5.25 11.02
N PRO A 236 -23.99 5.33 11.75
CA PRO A 236 -23.99 5.80 13.13
C PRO A 236 -23.12 4.97 14.09
N ALA A 237 -22.94 3.66 13.82
CA ALA A 237 -22.08 2.82 14.64
C ALA A 237 -20.59 3.08 14.37
N LEU A 238 -20.23 3.37 13.12
CA LEU A 238 -18.89 3.82 12.76
C LEU A 238 -18.60 5.20 13.37
N GLN A 239 -19.56 6.13 13.31
CA GLN A 239 -19.38 7.48 13.83
C GLN A 239 -19.05 7.45 15.33
N ARG A 240 -19.82 6.69 16.12
CA ARG A 240 -19.53 6.46 17.54
C ARG A 240 -18.12 5.92 17.78
N LEU A 241 -17.60 5.06 16.90
CA LEU A 241 -16.24 4.52 17.02
C LEU A 241 -15.16 5.55 16.70
N LEU A 242 -15.44 6.50 15.79
CA LEU A 242 -14.52 7.57 15.44
C LEU A 242 -14.57 8.76 16.42
N ASP A 243 -15.70 8.94 17.09
CA ASP A 243 -15.91 9.97 18.12
C ASP A 243 -15.29 9.59 19.47
N VAL A 244 -14.88 8.32 19.68
CA VAL A 244 -14.19 7.92 20.91
C VAL A 244 -12.85 8.65 20.99
N THR A 245 -12.78 9.64 21.86
CA THR A 245 -11.54 10.34 22.20
C THR A 245 -10.57 9.33 22.82
N PRO A 246 -9.33 9.18 22.31
CA PRO A 246 -8.31 8.34 22.92
C PRO A 246 -7.85 8.99 24.23
N GLY A 247 -8.63 8.83 25.29
CA GLY A 247 -8.38 9.44 26.60
C GLY A 247 -9.39 9.06 27.70
N GLU A 248 -10.59 8.59 27.37
CA GLU A 248 -11.65 8.31 28.37
C GLU A 248 -11.69 6.87 28.91
N SER A 249 -10.81 5.97 28.44
CA SER A 249 -10.84 4.54 28.81
C SER A 249 -9.84 4.13 29.91
N ALA A 250 -9.45 5.04 30.80
CA ALA A 250 -8.56 4.71 31.93
C ALA A 250 -8.91 5.50 33.20
N ALA A 251 -10.10 5.29 33.74
CA ALA A 251 -10.35 5.42 35.17
C ALA A 251 -10.98 4.09 35.62
N PRO A 252 -10.24 3.22 36.34
CA PRO A 252 -10.86 2.16 37.12
C PRO A 252 -11.49 2.79 38.37
N ASP A 253 -12.77 2.52 38.59
CA ASP A 253 -13.39 2.65 39.92
C ASP A 253 -12.77 1.64 40.90
#